data_AF-A0A1F8TII2-F1
#
_entry.id   AF-A0A1F8TII2-F1
#
_cell.length_a   1.000
_cell.length_b   1.000
_cell.length_c   1.000
_cell.angle_alpha   90.00
_cell.angle_beta   90.00
_cell.angle_gamma   90.00
#
_symmetry.space_group_name_H-M   'P 1'
#
loop_
_entity.id
_entity.type
_entity.pdbx_description
1 polymer ?
#
loop_
_entity_poly.entity_id
_entity_poly.type
_entity_poly.pdbx_seq_one_letter_code
_entity_poly.pdbx_strand_id
1 'polypeptide(L)'
;MTLSNPVWKPAVGLSIGVGRRTSMSRSNSFPITNARSSHLASPAGGAVSLADGIFRRICAREAPNTPNIRQIRKGYTEALRQADAELVLNVARALLTRGEHRWVAYELVHHHRAAMHRIGEPELEEFGRGIDSWWTVDAFSLELSGPAWRERQVEDGLIECWARSPDRWWRRVALVSTVALNARARGGRGDVPRTLFVCRILVKDADNMVAKALSWALRELIPYERQAVQSFLDSNREAIPRRVLREVMNKLSLGLKNPRRTTPKVVRPRG
;
A
#
# COMPACT_ATOMS: atom_id res chain seq x y z
N MET A 1 20.34 -12.18 10.22
CA MET A 1 20.13 -12.62 8.82
C MET A 1 19.24 -11.60 8.14
N THR A 2 19.81 -10.77 7.28
CA THR A 2 19.11 -9.68 6.57
C THR A 2 18.20 -10.26 5.50
N LEU A 3 16.89 -10.27 5.77
CA LEU A 3 15.87 -10.63 4.78
C LEU A 3 15.85 -9.56 3.68
N SER A 4 16.07 -9.97 2.44
CA SER A 4 16.00 -9.10 1.27
C SER A 4 14.60 -8.49 1.13
N ASN A 5 14.55 -7.17 1.22
CA ASN A 5 13.33 -6.36 1.11
C ASN A 5 12.62 -6.57 -0.24
N PRO A 6 11.29 -6.73 -0.26
CA PRO A 6 10.55 -6.88 -1.50
C PRO A 6 10.41 -5.53 -2.23
N VAL A 7 11.09 -5.43 -3.37
CA VAL A 7 10.93 -4.32 -4.32
C VAL A 7 9.56 -4.45 -4.99
N TRP A 8 8.64 -3.55 -4.67
CA TRP A 8 7.36 -3.41 -5.37
C TRP A 8 7.62 -3.00 -6.83
N LYS A 9 7.26 -3.87 -7.78
CA LYS A 9 7.15 -3.52 -9.21
C LYS A 9 5.66 -3.54 -9.60
N PRO A 10 5.12 -2.47 -10.21
CA PRO A 10 3.77 -2.51 -10.77
C PRO A 10 3.74 -3.48 -11.95
N ALA A 11 2.72 -4.34 -12.00
CA ALA A 11 2.48 -5.24 -13.13
C ALA A 11 2.15 -4.41 -14.38
N VAL A 12 3.02 -4.50 -15.39
CA VAL A 12 2.74 -4.04 -16.75
C VAL A 12 2.06 -5.22 -17.47
N GLY A 13 0.99 -4.92 -18.20
CA GLY A 13 0.06 -5.92 -18.75
C GLY A 13 0.72 -7.03 -19.57
N LEU A 14 0.17 -8.24 -19.44
CA LEU A 14 0.36 -9.32 -20.38
C LEU A 14 -1.01 -9.89 -20.78
N SER A 15 -1.20 -9.96 -22.09
CA SER A 15 -2.36 -10.49 -22.79
C SER A 15 -2.65 -11.95 -22.42
N ILE A 16 -3.95 -12.26 -22.44
CA ILE A 16 -4.54 -13.54 -22.09
C ILE A 16 -4.20 -14.56 -23.18
N GLY A 17 -3.38 -15.56 -22.85
CA GLY A 17 -3.17 -16.78 -23.64
C GLY A 17 -3.81 -17.96 -22.93
N VAL A 18 -4.83 -18.56 -23.57
CA VAL A 18 -5.52 -19.76 -23.09
C VAL A 18 -4.56 -20.96 -23.17
N GLY A 19 -4.26 -21.57 -22.02
CA GLY A 19 -3.41 -22.77 -21.91
C GLY A 19 -3.99 -23.76 -20.90
N ARG A 20 -4.07 -25.03 -21.31
CA ARG A 20 -4.83 -26.12 -20.67
C ARG A 20 -4.39 -26.45 -19.23
N ARG A 21 -5.39 -26.87 -18.45
CA ARG A 21 -5.31 -27.41 -17.09
C ARG A 21 -4.53 -28.72 -17.06
N THR A 22 -3.52 -28.81 -16.19
CA THR A 22 -3.02 -30.07 -15.65
C THR A 22 -3.09 -30.02 -14.11
N SER A 23 -3.78 -31.01 -13.55
CA SER A 23 -4.06 -31.14 -12.12
C SER A 23 -2.84 -31.69 -11.38
N MET A 24 -2.39 -31.01 -10.33
CA MET A 24 -1.49 -31.57 -9.34
C MET A 24 -2.02 -31.24 -7.94
N SER A 25 -2.58 -32.27 -7.30
CA SER A 25 -3.13 -32.24 -5.96
C SER A 25 -2.02 -32.03 -4.92
N ARG A 26 -2.09 -30.92 -4.17
CA ARG A 26 -1.45 -30.77 -2.86
C ARG A 26 -2.53 -30.30 -1.88
N SER A 27 -2.79 -31.13 -0.89
CA SER A 27 -3.76 -30.91 0.18
C SER A 27 -3.34 -29.73 1.07
N ASN A 28 -3.83 -28.53 0.75
CA ASN A 28 -3.78 -27.37 1.64
C ASN A 28 -5.03 -27.37 2.53
N SER A 29 -5.02 -28.18 3.59
CA SER A 29 -6.06 -28.12 4.61
C SER A 29 -5.85 -26.87 5.47
N PHE A 30 -6.74 -25.88 5.34
CA PHE A 30 -6.84 -24.72 6.24
C PHE A 30 -7.79 -25.10 7.38
N PRO A 31 -7.39 -24.97 8.66
CA PRO A 31 -8.26 -25.31 9.76
C PRO A 31 -9.31 -24.22 9.92
N ILE A 32 -10.46 -24.39 9.29
CA ILE A 32 -11.71 -23.80 9.77
C ILE A 32 -12.64 -24.97 10.02
N THR A 33 -12.58 -25.51 11.24
CA THR A 33 -13.66 -26.32 11.74
C THR A 33 -14.89 -25.43 11.84
N ASN A 34 -15.92 -25.80 11.08
CA ASN A 34 -17.26 -25.21 11.14
C ASN A 34 -17.67 -25.08 12.61
N ALA A 35 -17.83 -23.84 13.09
CA ALA A 35 -18.20 -23.54 14.46
C ALA A 35 -19.67 -23.91 14.70
N ARG A 36 -19.92 -25.20 14.88
CA ARG A 36 -21.11 -25.75 15.53
C ARG A 36 -20.67 -26.88 16.44
N SER A 37 -19.99 -26.53 17.53
CA SER A 37 -20.03 -27.25 18.80
C SER A 37 -19.38 -26.40 19.88
N SER A 38 -20.14 -26.23 20.95
CA SER A 38 -19.97 -25.38 22.11
C SER A 38 -18.74 -25.73 22.96
N HIS A 39 -17.84 -24.77 23.14
CA HIS A 39 -17.21 -24.44 24.43
C HIS A 39 -16.52 -23.07 24.32
N LEU A 40 -16.65 -22.25 25.37
CA LEU A 40 -16.28 -20.85 25.49
C LEU A 40 -14.78 -20.57 25.20
N ALA A 41 -14.41 -20.41 23.93
CA ALA A 41 -13.26 -19.59 23.56
C ALA A 41 -13.78 -18.18 23.30
N SER A 42 -13.33 -17.19 24.07
CA SER A 42 -13.61 -15.77 23.78
C SER A 42 -13.27 -15.49 22.30
N PRO A 43 -14.03 -14.63 21.59
CA PRO A 43 -13.69 -14.19 20.24
C PRO A 43 -12.21 -13.78 20.10
N ALA A 44 -11.63 -13.22 21.17
CA ALA A 44 -10.21 -12.90 21.27
C ALA A 44 -9.28 -14.14 21.22
N GLY A 45 -9.64 -15.25 21.88
CA GLY A 45 -8.85 -16.48 21.87
C GLY A 45 -8.81 -17.15 20.49
N GLY A 46 -9.91 -17.10 19.75
CA GLY A 46 -9.96 -17.58 18.35
C GLY A 46 -9.09 -16.73 17.42
N ALA A 47 -9.13 -15.42 17.57
CA ALA A 47 -8.33 -14.49 16.76
C ALA A 47 -6.81 -14.66 16.97
N VAL A 48 -6.38 -14.79 18.22
CA VAL A 48 -4.96 -15.03 18.59
C VAL A 48 -4.45 -16.33 17.98
N SER A 49 -5.22 -17.43 18.10
CA SER A 49 -4.86 -18.73 17.53
C SER A 49 -4.72 -18.68 16.00
N LEU A 50 -5.62 -17.97 15.30
CA LEU A 50 -5.53 -17.76 13.86
C LEU A 50 -4.29 -16.94 13.47
N ALA A 51 -4.00 -15.86 14.21
CA ALA A 51 -2.80 -15.07 14.00
C ALA A 51 -1.51 -15.88 14.22
N ASP A 52 -1.48 -16.74 15.25
CA ASP A 52 -0.37 -17.69 15.48
C ASP A 52 -0.25 -18.72 14.36
N GLY A 53 -1.38 -19.20 13.83
CA GLY A 53 -1.41 -20.09 12.67
C GLY A 53 -0.83 -19.43 11.41
N ILE A 54 -1.14 -18.16 11.17
CA ILE A 54 -0.58 -17.37 10.06
C ILE A 54 0.92 -17.18 10.27
N PHE A 55 1.33 -16.68 11.44
CA PHE A 55 2.72 -16.39 11.76
C PHE A 55 3.61 -17.64 11.66
N ARG A 56 3.20 -18.76 12.28
CA ARG A 56 3.93 -20.03 12.18
C ARG A 56 4.10 -20.49 10.72
N ARG A 57 3.06 -20.37 9.90
CA ARG A 57 3.14 -20.75 8.47
C ARG A 57 4.07 -19.83 7.68
N ILE A 58 4.22 -18.56 8.07
CA ILE A 58 5.18 -17.64 7.46
C ILE A 58 6.61 -18.03 7.86
N CYS A 59 6.86 -18.22 9.16
CA CYS A 59 8.18 -18.59 9.68
C CYS A 59 8.67 -19.96 9.20
N ALA A 60 7.76 -20.90 8.95
CA ALA A 60 8.10 -22.24 8.46
C ALA A 60 8.51 -22.29 6.97
N ARG A 61 8.51 -21.15 6.25
CA ARG A 61 8.90 -21.12 4.83
C ARG A 61 10.40 -20.97 4.66
N GLU A 62 10.99 -21.90 3.91
CA GLU A 62 12.39 -21.84 3.47
C GLU A 62 12.71 -20.56 2.68
N ALA A 63 11.73 -20.04 1.92
CA ALA A 63 11.84 -18.78 1.17
C ALA A 63 10.71 -17.81 1.54
N PRO A 64 10.90 -16.95 2.56
CA PRO A 64 9.89 -16.00 3.04
C PRO A 64 9.82 -14.74 2.15
N ASN A 65 9.69 -14.94 0.83
CA ASN A 65 9.49 -13.84 -0.10
C ASN A 65 8.01 -13.43 -0.18
N THR A 66 7.74 -12.22 -0.67
CA THR A 66 6.38 -11.67 -0.74
C THR A 66 5.38 -12.55 -1.51
N PRO A 67 5.69 -13.13 -2.68
CA PRO A 67 4.77 -14.05 -3.36
C PRO A 67 4.33 -15.22 -2.48
N ASN A 68 5.26 -15.86 -1.78
CA ASN A 68 4.96 -17.00 -0.92
C ASN A 68 4.13 -16.60 0.31
N ILE A 69 4.47 -15.47 0.95
CA ILE A 69 3.70 -14.97 2.09
C ILE A 69 2.28 -14.58 1.65
N ARG A 70 2.12 -13.97 0.47
CA ARG A 70 0.80 -13.68 -0.10
C ARG A 70 -0.01 -14.92 -0.40
N GLN A 71 0.62 -16.04 -0.78
CA GLN A 71 -0.09 -17.29 -0.96
C GLN A 71 -0.70 -17.79 0.36
N ILE A 72 0.03 -17.67 1.47
CA ILE A 72 -0.48 -17.98 2.81
C ILE A 72 -1.64 -17.06 3.15
N ARG A 73 -1.45 -15.75 3.04
CA ARG A 73 -2.47 -14.73 3.32
C ARG A 73 -3.75 -14.99 2.53
N LYS A 74 -3.65 -15.26 1.22
CA LYS A 74 -4.81 -15.57 0.36
C LYS A 74 -5.60 -16.79 0.84
N GLY A 75 -4.89 -17.81 1.32
CA GLY A 75 -5.52 -18.98 1.92
C GLY A 75 -6.36 -18.64 3.17
N TYR A 76 -5.86 -17.74 4.02
CA TYR A 76 -6.63 -17.25 5.17
C TYR A 76 -7.74 -16.27 4.77
N THR A 77 -7.54 -15.43 3.74
CA THR A 77 -8.61 -14.60 3.17
C THR A 77 -9.77 -15.46 2.68
N GLU A 78 -9.47 -16.56 1.99
CA GLU A 78 -10.47 -17.53 1.50
C GLU A 78 -11.23 -18.16 2.66
N ALA A 79 -10.50 -18.62 3.66
CA ALA A 79 -11.05 -19.30 4.82
C ALA A 79 -11.93 -18.33 5.65
N LEU A 80 -11.47 -17.09 5.86
CA LEU A 80 -12.18 -16.07 6.61
C LEU A 80 -13.23 -15.31 5.79
N ARG A 81 -13.56 -15.73 4.57
CA ARG A 81 -14.46 -14.97 3.68
C ARG A 81 -15.82 -14.66 4.29
N GLN A 82 -16.38 -15.60 5.07
CA GLN A 82 -17.69 -15.48 5.72
C GLN A 82 -17.55 -15.24 7.23
N ALA A 83 -16.35 -14.93 7.72
CA ALA A 83 -16.14 -14.61 9.11
C ALA A 83 -16.76 -13.26 9.45
N ASP A 84 -17.08 -13.07 10.72
CA ASP A 84 -17.48 -11.75 11.21
C ASP A 84 -16.34 -10.74 11.05
N ALA A 85 -16.70 -9.49 10.75
CA ALA A 85 -15.75 -8.40 10.57
C ALA A 85 -14.86 -8.19 11.82
N GLU A 86 -15.43 -8.32 13.02
CA GLU A 86 -14.72 -8.19 14.28
C GLU A 86 -13.66 -9.27 14.46
N LEU A 87 -13.95 -10.52 14.08
CA LEU A 87 -12.97 -11.59 14.12
C LEU A 87 -11.77 -11.24 13.23
N VAL A 88 -12.01 -10.77 12.00
CA VAL A 88 -10.93 -10.40 11.08
C VAL A 88 -10.09 -9.24 11.61
N LEU A 89 -10.73 -8.21 12.19
CA LEU A 89 -10.03 -7.09 12.83
C LEU A 89 -9.19 -7.56 14.02
N ASN A 90 -9.71 -8.46 14.84
CA ASN A 90 -8.98 -9.00 16.00
C ASN A 90 -7.81 -9.89 15.56
N VAL A 91 -7.94 -10.66 14.47
CA VAL A 91 -6.81 -11.39 13.88
C VAL A 91 -5.74 -10.42 13.38
N ALA A 92 -6.15 -9.33 12.72
CA ALA A 92 -5.22 -8.31 12.24
C ALA A 92 -4.49 -7.62 13.41
N ARG A 93 -5.19 -7.21 14.47
CA ARG A 93 -4.58 -6.69 15.71
C ARG A 93 -3.57 -7.64 16.31
N ALA A 94 -3.92 -8.92 16.43
CA ALA A 94 -3.02 -9.95 16.91
C ALA A 94 -1.78 -10.12 16.00
N LEU A 95 -1.92 -9.98 14.68
CA LEU A 95 -0.77 -10.02 13.77
C LEU A 95 0.17 -8.82 13.93
N LEU A 96 -0.34 -7.64 14.29
CA LEU A 96 0.48 -6.44 14.49
C LEU A 96 1.46 -6.57 15.66
N THR A 97 1.23 -7.52 16.58
CA THR A 97 2.14 -7.83 17.68
C THR A 97 3.21 -8.88 17.33
N ARG A 98 3.21 -9.41 16.09
CA ARG A 98 4.00 -10.59 15.68
C ARG A 98 5.06 -10.30 14.62
N GLY A 99 5.87 -9.26 14.82
CA GLY A 99 7.06 -8.98 14.01
C GLY A 99 6.81 -8.15 12.74
N GLU A 100 7.69 -8.28 11.75
CA GLU A 100 7.80 -7.35 10.60
C GLU A 100 6.72 -7.52 9.52
N HIS A 101 5.87 -8.56 9.62
CA HIS A 101 4.85 -8.88 8.60
C HIS A 101 3.53 -8.14 8.81
N ARG A 102 3.57 -6.92 9.36
CA ARG A 102 2.42 -6.04 9.61
C ARG A 102 1.51 -5.88 8.38
N TRP A 103 2.12 -5.85 7.19
CA TRP A 103 1.41 -5.75 5.91
C TRP A 103 0.44 -6.90 5.64
N VAL A 104 0.65 -8.09 6.24
CA VAL A 104 -0.29 -9.21 6.14
C VAL A 104 -1.59 -8.89 6.87
N ALA A 105 -1.51 -8.21 8.02
CA ALA A 105 -2.69 -7.74 8.76
C ALA A 105 -3.50 -6.74 7.91
N TYR A 106 -2.81 -5.79 7.28
CA TYR A 106 -3.43 -4.79 6.41
C TYR A 106 -4.11 -5.42 5.18
N GLU A 107 -3.42 -6.31 4.47
CA GLU A 107 -4.00 -7.03 3.33
C GLU A 107 -5.16 -7.94 3.77
N LEU A 108 -5.14 -8.53 4.98
CA LEU A 108 -6.25 -9.35 5.45
C LEU A 108 -7.54 -8.54 5.62
N VAL A 109 -7.43 -7.36 6.22
CA VAL A 109 -8.56 -6.42 6.38
C VAL A 109 -9.02 -5.90 5.02
N HIS A 110 -8.10 -5.41 4.18
CA HIS A 110 -8.42 -4.84 2.88
C HIS A 110 -9.26 -5.78 2.01
N HIS A 111 -8.92 -7.07 2.04
CA HIS A 111 -9.58 -8.08 1.24
C HIS A 111 -10.83 -8.70 1.88
N HIS A 112 -11.25 -8.21 3.05
CA HIS A 112 -12.49 -8.62 3.71
C HIS A 112 -13.46 -7.44 3.76
N ARG A 113 -14.47 -7.42 2.87
CA ARG A 113 -15.35 -6.26 2.65
C ARG A 113 -15.96 -5.71 3.95
N ALA A 114 -16.53 -6.57 4.79
CA ALA A 114 -17.17 -6.13 6.03
C ALA A 114 -16.16 -5.59 7.06
N ALA A 115 -14.92 -6.09 7.07
CA ALA A 115 -13.87 -5.57 7.95
C ALA A 115 -13.34 -4.23 7.45
N MET A 116 -13.10 -4.12 6.13
CA MET A 116 -12.68 -2.86 5.53
C MET A 116 -13.72 -1.76 5.72
N HIS A 117 -15.02 -2.07 5.66
CA HIS A 117 -16.10 -1.11 5.94
C HIS A 117 -16.14 -0.61 7.40
N ARG A 118 -15.50 -1.33 8.33
CA ARG A 118 -15.39 -0.93 9.74
C ARG A 118 -14.14 -0.10 10.04
N ILE A 119 -13.28 0.17 9.05
CA ILE A 119 -12.08 0.96 9.26
C ILE A 119 -12.44 2.44 9.33
N GLY A 120 -12.46 2.98 10.55
CA GLY A 120 -12.56 4.40 10.81
C GLY A 120 -11.24 4.99 11.29
N GLU A 121 -11.30 6.24 11.75
CA GLU A 121 -10.17 6.93 12.37
C GLU A 121 -9.54 6.14 13.54
N PRO A 122 -10.30 5.57 14.50
CA PRO A 122 -9.70 4.82 15.62
C PRO A 122 -8.91 3.60 15.16
N GLU A 123 -9.43 2.84 14.20
CA GLU A 123 -8.74 1.67 13.65
C GLU A 123 -7.49 2.07 12.86
N LEU A 124 -7.55 3.16 12.08
CA LEU A 124 -6.38 3.64 11.33
C LEU A 124 -5.26 4.10 12.27
N GLU A 125 -5.59 4.86 13.31
CA GLU A 125 -4.61 5.25 14.32
C GLU A 125 -4.03 4.03 15.02
N GLU A 126 -4.89 3.08 15.43
CA GLU A 126 -4.45 1.83 16.05
C GLU A 126 -3.50 1.03 15.16
N PHE A 127 -3.86 0.84 13.89
CA PHE A 127 -3.12 -0.02 12.97
C PHE A 127 -1.85 0.65 12.44
N GLY A 128 -1.82 1.98 12.44
CA GLY A 128 -0.66 2.78 12.08
C GLY A 128 0.35 2.96 13.21
N ARG A 129 -0.01 2.68 14.48
CA ARG A 129 0.95 2.74 15.60
C ARG A 129 2.16 1.83 15.34
N GLY A 130 3.36 2.39 15.50
CA GLY A 130 4.63 1.67 15.37
C GLY A 130 5.11 1.44 13.93
N ILE A 131 4.51 2.07 12.92
CA ILE A 131 5.10 2.08 11.56
C ILE A 131 6.40 2.90 11.58
N ASP A 132 7.47 2.33 11.02
CA ASP A 132 8.84 2.85 11.19
C ASP A 132 9.70 2.76 9.92
N SER A 133 9.09 2.36 8.81
CA SER A 133 9.79 1.98 7.59
C SER A 133 8.94 2.26 6.36
N TRP A 134 9.61 2.53 5.23
CA TRP A 134 8.90 2.93 4.01
C TRP A 134 7.95 1.83 3.49
N TRP A 135 8.28 0.55 3.68
CA TRP A 135 7.43 -0.56 3.22
C TRP A 135 6.22 -0.81 4.12
N THR A 136 6.34 -0.60 5.45
CA THR A 136 5.20 -0.71 6.36
C THR A 136 4.24 0.46 6.18
N VAL A 137 4.77 1.67 6.02
CA VAL A 137 4.00 2.88 5.68
C VAL A 137 3.28 2.73 4.35
N ASP A 138 3.97 2.26 3.31
CA ASP A 138 3.34 2.09 1.99
C ASP A 138 2.26 1.03 2.03
N ALA A 139 2.48 -0.10 2.72
CA ALA A 139 1.46 -1.12 2.89
C ALA A 139 0.24 -0.59 3.67
N PHE A 140 0.45 0.08 4.79
CA PHE A 140 -0.63 0.69 5.58
C PHE A 140 -1.44 1.67 4.74
N SER A 141 -0.75 2.56 4.01
CA SER A 141 -1.40 3.62 3.25
C SER A 141 -2.19 3.10 2.05
N LEU A 142 -1.66 2.08 1.38
CA LEU A 142 -2.24 1.54 0.17
C LEU A 142 -3.38 0.56 0.43
N GLU A 143 -3.32 -0.18 1.54
CA GLU A 143 -4.29 -1.20 1.87
C GLU A 143 -5.38 -0.67 2.83
N LEU A 144 -5.09 0.30 3.71
CA LEU A 144 -6.04 0.80 4.70
C LEU A 144 -6.40 2.28 4.53
N SER A 145 -5.49 3.20 4.87
CA SER A 145 -5.88 4.62 5.00
C SER A 145 -6.29 5.27 3.68
N GLY A 146 -5.61 4.94 2.57
CA GLY A 146 -5.97 5.42 1.25
C GLY A 146 -7.36 4.93 0.80
N PRO A 147 -7.65 3.62 0.84
CA PRO A 147 -8.99 3.10 0.57
C PRO A 147 -10.07 3.69 1.49
N ALA A 148 -9.85 3.74 2.81
CA ALA A 148 -10.81 4.33 3.75
C ALA A 148 -11.12 5.80 3.41
N TRP A 149 -10.10 6.58 3.09
CA TRP A 149 -10.25 7.98 2.68
C TRP A 149 -10.93 8.13 1.32
N ARG A 150 -10.63 7.24 0.36
CA ARG A 150 -11.27 7.25 -0.96
C ARG A 150 -12.78 7.01 -0.84
N GLU A 151 -13.18 6.03 -0.04
CA GLU A 151 -14.57 5.62 0.17
C GLU A 151 -15.29 6.51 1.20
N ARG A 152 -14.69 7.64 1.62
CA ARG A 152 -15.28 8.61 2.57
C ARG A 152 -15.64 8.00 3.93
N GLN A 153 -14.87 7.00 4.37
CA GLN A 153 -14.99 6.45 5.72
C GLN A 153 -14.29 7.32 6.78
N VAL A 154 -13.37 8.18 6.33
CA VAL A 154 -12.67 9.15 7.16
C VAL A 154 -12.62 10.51 6.48
N GLU A 155 -12.59 11.56 7.29
CA GLU A 155 -12.59 12.95 6.84
C GLU A 155 -11.21 13.41 6.36
N ASP A 156 -11.20 14.45 5.52
CA ASP A 156 -9.96 15.05 5.00
C ASP A 156 -9.07 15.58 6.14
N GLY A 157 -9.68 16.01 7.26
CA GLY A 157 -8.99 16.51 8.45
C GLY A 157 -8.04 15.51 9.09
N LEU A 158 -8.32 14.20 9.02
CA LEU A 158 -7.42 13.17 9.55
C LEU A 158 -6.10 13.13 8.76
N ILE A 159 -6.20 13.12 7.44
CA ILE A 159 -5.03 13.10 6.54
C ILE A 159 -4.25 14.41 6.66
N GLU A 160 -4.95 15.52 6.83
CA GLU A 160 -4.38 16.82 7.11
C GLU A 160 -3.55 16.82 8.41
N CYS A 161 -4.07 16.24 9.50
CA CYS A 161 -3.35 16.09 10.76
C CYS A 161 -2.06 15.27 10.57
N TRP A 162 -2.12 14.15 9.85
CA TRP A 162 -0.93 13.34 9.57
C TRP A 162 0.09 14.07 8.70
N ALA A 163 -0.36 14.88 7.74
CA ALA A 163 0.53 15.69 6.91
C ALA A 163 1.31 16.76 7.71
N ARG A 164 0.81 17.16 8.89
CA ARG A 164 1.50 18.09 9.79
C ARG A 164 2.21 17.42 10.97
N SER A 165 2.21 16.08 11.02
CA SER A 165 2.83 15.33 12.12
C SER A 165 4.34 15.60 12.23
N PRO A 166 4.92 15.66 13.46
CA PRO A 166 6.36 15.70 13.64
C PRO A 166 7.06 14.42 13.15
N ASP A 167 6.34 13.30 13.06
CA ASP A 167 6.86 12.03 12.55
C ASP A 167 6.83 11.98 11.02
N ARG A 168 8.00 11.72 10.42
CA ARG A 168 8.18 11.57 8.97
C ARG A 168 7.30 10.48 8.37
N TRP A 169 7.01 9.43 9.13
CA TRP A 169 6.26 8.28 8.63
C TRP A 169 4.78 8.63 8.47
N TRP A 170 4.18 9.36 9.42
CA TRP A 170 2.82 9.88 9.28
C TRP A 170 2.70 10.93 8.17
N ARG A 171 3.71 11.79 7.98
CA ARG A 171 3.75 12.70 6.82
C ARG A 171 3.81 11.93 5.49
N ARG A 172 4.58 10.83 5.44
CA ARG A 172 4.59 9.92 4.29
C ARG A 172 3.25 9.22 4.11
N VAL A 173 2.59 8.76 5.18
CA VAL A 173 1.24 8.15 5.13
C VAL A 173 0.27 9.09 4.44
N ALA A 174 0.26 10.38 4.79
CA ALA A 174 -0.62 11.36 4.18
C ALA A 174 -0.43 11.42 2.65
N LEU A 175 0.81 11.49 2.18
CA LEU A 175 1.11 11.52 0.74
C LEU A 175 0.76 10.20 0.04
N VAL A 176 1.11 9.06 0.62
CA VAL A 176 0.88 7.76 -0.02
C VAL A 176 -0.61 7.39 -0.01
N SER A 177 -1.40 7.88 0.95
CA SER A 177 -2.86 7.72 0.94
C SER A 177 -3.50 8.33 -0.31
N THR A 178 -2.93 9.42 -0.86
CA THR A 178 -3.39 10.01 -2.13
C THR A 178 -3.22 9.06 -3.33
N VAL A 179 -2.31 8.09 -3.26
CA VAL A 179 -2.10 7.10 -4.34
C VAL A 179 -3.35 6.26 -4.53
N ALA A 180 -4.08 5.91 -3.46
CA ALA A 180 -5.32 5.14 -3.58
C ALA A 180 -6.46 5.94 -4.26
N LEU A 181 -6.43 7.28 -4.18
CA LEU A 181 -7.38 8.16 -4.85
C LEU A 181 -7.15 8.20 -6.37
N ASN A 182 -5.90 8.06 -6.80
CA ASN A 182 -5.47 8.32 -8.17
C ASN A 182 -5.10 7.05 -8.95
N ALA A 183 -4.47 6.05 -8.33
CA ALA A 183 -4.00 4.86 -9.06
C ALA A 183 -5.17 3.97 -9.52
N ARG A 184 -5.40 3.87 -10.84
CA ARG A 184 -6.47 3.03 -11.43
C ARG A 184 -6.41 1.57 -10.98
N ALA A 185 -5.20 1.01 -10.91
CA ALA A 185 -4.96 -0.36 -10.45
C ALA A 185 -5.38 -0.61 -8.99
N ARG A 186 -5.71 0.46 -8.25
CA ARG A 186 -6.17 0.41 -6.86
C ARG A 186 -7.61 0.91 -6.70
N GLY A 187 -8.34 1.18 -7.80
CA GLY A 187 -9.69 1.73 -7.77
C GLY A 187 -9.76 3.26 -7.76
N GLY A 188 -8.62 3.95 -7.87
CA GLY A 188 -8.56 5.40 -7.97
C GLY A 188 -9.22 5.92 -9.24
N ARG A 189 -9.94 7.04 -9.12
CA ARG A 189 -10.63 7.75 -10.21
C ARG A 189 -10.08 9.16 -10.45
N GLY A 190 -9.04 9.54 -9.73
CA GLY A 190 -8.47 10.88 -9.73
C GLY A 190 -9.15 11.77 -8.70
N ASP A 191 -8.36 12.44 -7.87
CA ASP A 191 -8.86 13.44 -6.92
C ASP A 191 -7.86 14.60 -6.81
N VAL A 192 -7.99 15.55 -7.73
CA VAL A 192 -7.09 16.70 -7.83
C VAL A 192 -7.12 17.57 -6.58
N PRO A 193 -8.30 17.97 -6.04
CA PRO A 193 -8.34 18.86 -4.88
C PRO A 193 -7.66 18.26 -3.65
N ARG A 194 -8.00 17.03 -3.27
CA ARG A 194 -7.44 16.39 -2.07
C ARG A 194 -5.97 16.05 -2.22
N THR A 195 -5.56 15.60 -3.41
CA THR A 195 -4.15 15.28 -3.66
C THR A 195 -3.27 16.52 -3.60
N LEU A 196 -3.64 17.60 -4.29
CA LEU A 196 -2.86 18.84 -4.28
C LEU A 196 -2.89 19.53 -2.92
N PHE A 197 -3.96 19.37 -2.14
CA PHE A 197 -4.04 19.86 -0.78
C PHE A 197 -2.92 19.26 0.11
N VAL A 198 -2.80 17.93 0.14
CA VAL A 198 -1.73 17.25 0.91
C VAL A 198 -0.35 17.62 0.35
N CYS A 199 -0.19 17.65 -0.97
CA CYS A 199 1.07 18.05 -1.60
C CYS A 199 1.50 19.47 -1.21
N ARG A 200 0.58 20.43 -1.07
CA ARG A 200 0.89 21.80 -0.64
C ARG A 200 1.43 21.86 0.79
N ILE A 201 0.85 21.09 1.71
CA ILE A 201 1.31 21.03 3.11
C ILE A 201 2.77 20.55 3.17
N LEU A 202 3.11 19.54 2.37
CA LEU A 202 4.39 18.84 2.42
C LEU A 202 5.41 19.28 1.35
N VAL A 203 5.11 20.33 0.58
CA VAL A 203 5.93 20.73 -0.57
C VAL A 203 7.35 21.12 -0.18
N LYS A 204 7.54 21.64 1.04
CA LYS A 204 8.83 22.09 1.61
C LYS A 204 9.51 21.04 2.50
N ASP A 205 8.96 19.83 2.60
CA ASP A 205 9.53 18.80 3.49
C ASP A 205 10.92 18.37 2.99
N ALA A 206 11.92 18.46 3.88
CA ALA A 206 13.31 18.13 3.59
C ALA A 206 13.62 16.62 3.64
N ASP A 207 12.72 15.81 4.22
CA ASP A 207 12.93 14.37 4.37
C ASP A 207 12.83 13.64 3.02
N ASN A 208 13.88 12.89 2.67
CA ASN A 208 13.95 12.17 1.39
C ASN A 208 12.86 11.08 1.24
N MET A 209 12.37 10.48 2.32
CA MET A 209 11.25 9.53 2.25
C MET A 209 9.94 10.26 2.00
N VAL A 210 9.73 11.44 2.57
CA VAL A 210 8.54 12.25 2.29
C VAL A 210 8.60 12.78 0.85
N ALA A 211 9.75 13.32 0.41
CA ALA A 211 9.94 13.80 -0.96
C ALA A 211 9.68 12.72 -2.02
N LYS A 212 10.09 11.46 -1.78
CA LYS A 212 9.78 10.35 -2.67
C LYS A 212 8.27 10.08 -2.78
N ALA A 213 7.52 10.21 -1.68
CA ALA A 213 6.07 10.08 -1.70
C ALA A 213 5.40 11.27 -2.40
N LEU A 214 5.93 12.48 -2.25
CA LEU A 214 5.45 13.66 -2.98
C LEU A 214 5.59 13.48 -4.50
N SER A 215 6.76 13.02 -4.96
CA SER A 215 6.98 12.63 -6.36
C SER A 215 6.01 11.53 -6.82
N TRP A 216 5.65 10.59 -5.94
CA TRP A 216 4.70 9.54 -6.29
C TRP A 216 3.28 10.10 -6.45
N ALA A 217 2.77 10.83 -5.45
CA ALA A 217 1.45 11.45 -5.47
C ALA A 217 1.23 12.31 -6.73
N LEU A 218 2.15 13.22 -7.03
CA LEU A 218 2.07 14.09 -8.22
C LEU A 218 2.08 13.29 -9.53
N ARG A 219 2.87 12.21 -9.63
CA ARG A 219 2.92 11.38 -10.84
C ARG A 219 1.66 10.54 -11.05
N GLU A 220 1.00 10.10 -9.99
CA GLU A 220 -0.29 9.40 -10.09
C GLU A 220 -1.43 10.34 -10.48
N LEU A 221 -1.28 11.65 -10.24
CA LEU A 221 -2.27 12.66 -10.61
C LEU A 221 -2.19 13.07 -12.10
N ILE A 222 -1.02 12.94 -12.73
CA ILE A 222 -0.77 13.30 -14.13
C ILE A 222 -1.79 12.74 -15.13
N PRO A 223 -2.22 11.46 -15.05
CA PRO A 223 -3.21 10.92 -15.99
C PRO A 223 -4.60 11.57 -15.90
N TYR A 224 -4.90 12.32 -14.84
CA TYR A 224 -6.18 12.97 -14.61
C TYR A 224 -6.13 14.46 -14.90
N GLU A 225 -5.08 15.13 -14.43
CA GLU A 225 -4.98 16.58 -14.57
C GLU A 225 -3.53 17.03 -14.71
N ARG A 226 -3.03 17.02 -15.95
CA ARG A 226 -1.66 17.43 -16.26
C ARG A 226 -1.41 18.91 -15.96
N GLN A 227 -2.38 19.78 -16.26
CA GLN A 227 -2.18 21.22 -16.15
C GLN A 227 -2.07 21.62 -14.69
N ALA A 228 -2.91 21.09 -13.80
CA ALA A 228 -2.81 21.40 -12.38
C ALA A 228 -1.49 20.91 -11.76
N VAL A 229 -0.94 19.77 -12.19
CA VAL A 229 0.39 19.32 -11.75
C VAL A 229 1.48 20.28 -12.23
N GLN A 230 1.42 20.72 -13.50
CA GLN A 230 2.38 21.69 -14.04
C GLN A 230 2.31 23.02 -13.26
N SER A 231 1.11 23.58 -13.09
CA SER A 231 0.89 24.82 -12.33
C SER A 231 1.35 24.70 -10.87
N PHE A 232 1.14 23.53 -10.23
CA PHE A 232 1.66 23.26 -8.89
C PHE A 232 3.19 23.31 -8.84
N LEU A 233 3.87 22.67 -9.81
CA LEU A 233 5.33 22.69 -9.88
C LEU A 233 5.89 24.09 -10.12
N ASP A 234 5.27 24.85 -11.02
CA ASP A 234 5.73 26.21 -11.34
C ASP A 234 5.56 27.16 -10.15
N SER A 235 4.43 27.07 -9.44
CA SER A 235 4.15 27.88 -8.25
C SER A 235 5.05 27.54 -7.05
N ASN A 236 5.66 26.34 -7.03
CA ASN A 236 6.47 25.85 -5.91
C ASN A 236 7.93 25.55 -6.31
N ARG A 237 8.38 26.06 -7.45
CA ARG A 237 9.67 25.67 -8.07
C ARG A 237 10.87 25.84 -7.14
N GLU A 238 10.88 26.87 -6.32
CA GLU A 238 11.97 27.19 -5.39
C GLU A 238 11.90 26.37 -4.09
N ALA A 239 10.69 25.98 -3.69
CA ALA A 239 10.39 25.30 -2.44
C ALA A 239 10.49 23.78 -2.55
N ILE A 240 10.11 23.22 -3.70
CA ILE A 240 9.99 21.78 -3.90
C ILE A 240 11.38 21.11 -3.99
N PRO A 241 11.59 19.92 -3.40
CA PRO A 241 12.86 19.22 -3.54
C PRO A 241 13.22 19.00 -5.02
N ARG A 242 14.44 19.41 -5.42
CA ARG A 242 14.92 19.35 -6.83
C ARG A 242 14.71 17.98 -7.48
N ARG A 243 14.85 16.90 -6.70
CA ARG A 243 14.60 15.54 -7.15
C ARG A 243 13.15 15.34 -7.60
N VAL A 244 12.19 15.82 -6.81
CA VAL A 244 10.75 15.71 -7.10
C VAL A 244 10.46 16.46 -8.39
N LEU A 245 10.90 17.71 -8.50
CA LEU A 245 10.75 18.51 -9.71
C LEU A 245 11.24 17.74 -10.95
N ARG A 246 12.47 17.22 -10.92
CA ARG A 246 13.04 16.43 -12.02
C ARG A 246 12.20 15.18 -12.35
N GLU A 247 11.85 14.37 -11.36
CA GLU A 247 11.11 13.11 -11.58
C GLU A 247 9.70 13.35 -12.12
N VAL A 248 9.00 14.39 -11.65
CA VAL A 248 7.65 14.74 -12.11
C VAL A 248 7.71 15.38 -13.49
N MET A 249 8.66 16.30 -13.74
CA MET A 249 8.85 16.88 -15.08
C MET A 249 9.20 15.82 -16.13
N ASN A 250 10.05 14.84 -15.81
CA ASN A 250 10.32 13.70 -16.70
C ASN A 250 9.04 12.93 -17.03
N LYS A 251 8.18 12.69 -16.02
CA LYS A 251 6.91 11.99 -16.23
C LYS A 251 5.95 12.80 -17.09
N LEU A 252 5.94 14.13 -16.92
CA LEU A 252 5.19 15.04 -17.78
C LEU A 252 5.72 14.95 -19.22
N SER A 253 7.00 15.21 -19.47
CA SER A 253 7.53 15.32 -20.84
C SER A 253 7.64 14.00 -21.59
N LEU A 254 7.98 12.90 -20.91
CA LEU A 254 8.38 11.64 -21.56
C LEU A 254 7.49 10.45 -21.20
N GLY A 255 6.49 10.63 -20.34
CA GLY A 255 5.68 9.53 -19.82
C GLY A 255 6.44 8.57 -18.89
N LEU A 256 7.74 8.79 -18.65
CA LEU A 256 8.63 7.94 -17.86
C LEU A 256 9.17 8.69 -16.64
N LYS A 257 9.33 7.99 -15.50
CA LYS A 257 9.95 8.57 -14.28
C LYS A 257 11.43 8.90 -14.49
N ASN A 258 12.17 7.94 -15.07
CA ASN A 258 13.60 8.04 -15.37
C ASN A 258 13.84 7.56 -16.81
N PRO A 259 13.88 8.45 -17.81
CA PRO A 259 14.27 8.07 -19.16
C PRO A 259 15.74 7.60 -19.16
N ARG A 260 16.08 6.61 -20.00
CA ARG A 260 17.48 6.28 -20.24
C ARG A 260 18.15 7.47 -20.93
N ARG A 261 19.33 7.90 -20.47
CA ARG A 261 20.16 8.86 -21.21
C ARG A 261 20.47 8.26 -22.58
N THR A 262 19.86 8.79 -23.63
CA THR A 262 20.35 8.58 -25.00
C THR A 262 21.51 9.54 -25.20
N THR A 263 22.74 9.04 -25.06
CA THR A 263 23.90 9.73 -25.63
C THR A 263 23.69 9.79 -27.15
N PRO A 264 23.71 10.98 -27.78
CA PRO A 264 23.70 11.05 -29.23
C PRO A 264 24.89 10.25 -29.76
N LYS A 265 24.65 9.29 -30.67
CA LYS A 265 25.74 8.67 -31.41
C LYS A 265 26.39 9.77 -32.24
N VAL A 266 27.61 10.15 -31.90
CA VAL A 266 28.46 10.96 -32.76
C VAL A 266 28.71 10.14 -34.01
N VAL A 267 27.99 10.44 -35.09
CA VAL A 267 28.27 9.88 -36.41
C VAL A 267 29.55 10.57 -36.88
N ARG A 268 30.69 9.87 -36.79
CA ARG A 268 31.91 10.34 -37.44
C ARG A 268 31.71 10.25 -38.95
N PRO A 269 31.98 11.31 -39.73
CA PRO A 269 31.95 11.21 -41.18
C PRO A 269 32.99 10.18 -41.65
N ARG A 270 32.60 9.32 -42.59
CA ARG A 270 33.55 8.43 -43.26
C ARG A 270 34.33 9.30 -44.23
N GLY A 271 35.60 9.54 -43.91
CA GLY A 271 36.62 9.93 -44.89
C GLY A 271 37.14 8.70 -45.61
#